data_AF-A0A7M1R4C2-F1
#
_entry.id   AF-A0A7M1R4C2-F1
#
_cell.length_a   1.000
_cell.length_b   1.000
_cell.length_c   1.000
_cell.angle_alpha   90.00
_cell.angle_beta   90.00
_cell.angle_gamma   90.00
#
_symmetry.space_group_name_H-M   'P 1'
#
loop_
_entity.id
_entity.type
_entity.pdbx_description
1 polymer ?
#
loop_
_entity_poly.entity_id
_entity_poly.type
_entity_poly.pdbx_seq_one_letter_code
_entity_poly.pdbx_strand_id
1 'polypeptide(L)'
;MSQKLTDTRTRAHGWPSVLIALLGVGALIFLWRSVISTQIAVSAGSYGVAVTSVAAAAVWLIGFAGVKHNGRRMRYIAFVAWTVNVLMPLLSFFISGSLARTNPWFAAGETYYYLPTIGSIAALAWLVWSRPAAMAARQLEESKK
;
A
#
# COMPACT_ATOMS: atom_id res chain seq x y z
N MET A 1 -39.05 10.68 -15.71
CA MET A 1 -38.54 9.29 -15.65
C MET A 1 -37.06 9.34 -15.30
N SER A 2 -36.67 8.92 -14.10
CA SER A 2 -35.25 8.84 -13.70
C SER A 2 -34.64 7.58 -14.32
N GLN A 3 -33.74 7.75 -15.28
CA GLN A 3 -33.03 6.66 -15.92
C GLN A 3 -32.08 6.07 -14.87
N LYS A 4 -32.43 4.90 -14.30
CA LYS A 4 -31.54 4.13 -13.43
C LYS A 4 -30.30 3.77 -14.25
N LEU A 5 -29.22 4.52 -14.05
CA LEU A 5 -27.88 4.13 -14.49
C LEU A 5 -27.53 2.86 -13.73
N THR A 6 -27.79 1.70 -14.34
CA THR A 6 -27.32 0.42 -13.83
C THR A 6 -25.80 0.45 -13.89
N ASP A 7 -25.15 0.63 -12.73
CA ASP A 7 -23.70 0.62 -12.60
C ASP A 7 -23.20 -0.80 -12.92
N THR A 8 -22.69 -0.98 -14.15
CA THR A 8 -22.13 -2.23 -14.67
C THR A 8 -20.66 -2.42 -14.31
N ARG A 9 -20.08 -1.57 -13.44
CA ARG A 9 -18.70 -1.76 -13.00
C ARG A 9 -18.60 -3.07 -12.22
N THR A 10 -17.88 -4.03 -12.80
CA THR A 10 -17.45 -5.25 -12.13
C THR A 10 -16.75 -4.90 -10.83
N ARG A 11 -17.44 -5.05 -9.70
CA ARG A 11 -16.80 -5.04 -8.39
C ARG A 11 -15.72 -6.11 -8.40
N ALA A 12 -14.56 -5.83 -7.80
CA ALA A 12 -13.59 -6.86 -7.51
C ALA A 12 -14.26 -7.91 -6.59
N HIS A 13 -14.63 -9.05 -7.15
CA HIS A 13 -15.09 -10.23 -6.43
C HIS A 13 -14.04 -11.32 -6.66
N GLY A 14 -13.69 -12.06 -5.60
CA GLY A 14 -12.68 -13.13 -5.64
C GLY A 14 -11.36 -12.78 -4.93
N TRP A 15 -10.28 -13.45 -5.34
CA TRP A 15 -8.93 -13.38 -4.75
C TRP A 15 -8.38 -11.95 -4.49
N PRO A 16 -8.63 -10.94 -5.34
CA PRO A 16 -8.13 -9.58 -5.11
C PRO A 16 -8.65 -8.94 -3.82
N SER A 17 -9.84 -9.30 -3.37
CA SER A 17 -10.41 -8.80 -2.13
C SER A 17 -9.60 -9.25 -0.91
N VAL A 18 -8.99 -10.44 -0.95
CA VAL A 18 -8.11 -10.96 0.10
C VAL A 18 -6.84 -10.11 0.18
N LEU A 19 -6.20 -9.83 -0.96
CA LEU A 19 -5.04 -8.95 -1.01
C LEU A 19 -5.38 -7.57 -0.43
N ILE A 20 -6.48 -6.95 -0.86
CA ILE A 20 -6.90 -5.64 -0.37
C ILE A 20 -7.15 -5.67 1.13
N ALA A 21 -7.81 -6.72 1.65
CA ALA A 21 -8.04 -6.88 3.07
C ALA A 21 -6.73 -7.00 3.85
N LEU A 22 -5.77 -7.80 3.38
CA LEU A 22 -4.46 -7.96 4.00
C LEU A 22 -3.67 -6.64 4.02
N LEU A 23 -3.67 -5.88 2.92
CA LEU A 23 -3.06 -4.55 2.87
C LEU A 23 -3.73 -3.58 3.85
N GLY A 24 -5.06 -3.68 4.03
CA GLY A 24 -5.81 -2.91 5.01
C GLY A 24 -5.43 -3.26 6.45
N VAL A 25 -5.29 -4.55 6.77
CA VAL A 25 -4.80 -5.00 8.08
C VAL A 25 -3.39 -4.47 8.34
N GLY A 26 -2.50 -4.56 7.35
CA GLY A 26 -1.16 -3.97 7.43
C GLY A 26 -1.19 -2.47 7.72
N ALA A 27 -2.02 -1.73 7.00
CA ALA A 27 -2.17 -0.29 7.21
C ALA A 27 -2.66 0.06 8.62
N LEU A 28 -3.59 -0.71 9.20
CA LEU A 28 -4.02 -0.52 10.60
C LEU A 28 -2.91 -0.83 11.61
N ILE A 29 -2.16 -1.91 11.39
CA ILE A 29 -1.01 -2.27 12.24
C ILE A 29 0.02 -1.14 12.22
N PHE A 30 0.39 -0.63 11.04
CA PHE A 30 1.40 0.42 10.93
C PHE A 30 0.90 1.78 11.44
N LEU A 31 -0.39 2.07 11.30
CA LEU A 31 -0.99 3.24 11.93
C LEU A 31 -0.85 3.17 13.45
N TRP A 32 -1.25 2.06 14.08
CA TRP A 32 -1.13 1.86 15.52
C TRP A 32 0.33 1.94 15.98
N ARG A 33 1.24 1.25 15.28
CA ARG A 33 2.68 1.27 15.57
C ARG A 33 3.25 2.68 15.44
N SER A 34 2.84 3.44 14.42
CA SER A 34 3.27 4.82 14.24
C SER A 34 2.87 5.71 15.42
N VAL A 35 1.65 5.58 15.94
CA VAL A 35 1.22 6.36 17.12
C VAL A 35 2.15 6.12 18.30
N ILE A 36 2.40 4.84 18.64
CA ILE A 36 3.28 4.47 19.75
C ILE A 36 4.72 4.95 19.50
N SER A 37 5.28 4.65 18.33
CA SER A 37 6.66 5.00 17.99
C SER A 37 6.89 6.51 17.96
N THR A 38 5.91 7.27 17.48
CA THR A 38 5.97 8.75 17.45
C THR A 38 5.96 9.30 18.86
N GLN A 39 5.08 8.82 19.74
CA GLN A 39 5.02 9.27 21.13
C GLN A 39 6.36 9.04 21.84
N ILE A 40 6.89 7.82 21.77
CA ILE A 40 8.18 7.47 22.39
C ILE A 40 9.31 8.33 21.81
N ALA A 41 9.36 8.48 20.48
CA ALA A 41 10.40 9.24 19.81
C ALA A 41 10.39 10.74 20.16
N VAL A 42 9.20 11.35 20.23
CA VAL A 42 9.06 12.76 20.63
C VAL A 42 9.49 12.95 22.09
N SER A 43 9.07 12.07 23.00
CA SER A 43 9.50 12.12 24.41
C SER A 43 11.01 11.98 24.57
N ALA A 44 11.68 11.25 23.66
CA ALA A 44 13.12 11.05 23.65
C ALA A 44 13.88 12.09 22.78
N GLY A 45 13.23 13.13 22.25
CA GLY A 45 13.85 14.13 21.37
C GLY A 45 14.30 13.60 19.99
N SER A 46 13.91 12.37 19.64
CA SER A 46 14.30 11.69 18.39
C SER A 46 13.33 12.01 17.25
N TYR A 47 13.27 13.28 16.84
CA TYR A 47 12.27 13.75 15.86
C TYR A 47 12.36 13.06 14.50
N GLY A 48 13.54 12.64 14.06
CA GLY A 48 13.69 11.87 12.82
C GLY A 48 12.89 10.57 12.83
N VAL A 49 12.93 9.83 13.95
CA VAL A 49 12.16 8.60 14.15
C VAL A 49 10.65 8.86 14.20
N ALA A 50 10.24 9.98 14.81
CA ALA A 50 8.85 10.40 14.85
C ALA A 50 8.32 10.66 13.42
N VAL A 51 9.04 11.48 12.65
CA VAL A 51 8.65 11.84 11.27
C VAL A 51 8.57 10.62 10.35
N THR A 52 9.58 9.75 10.37
CA THR A 52 9.59 8.55 9.51
C THR A 52 8.51 7.55 9.91
N SER A 53 8.14 7.46 11.19
CA SER A 53 7.03 6.60 11.66
C SER A 53 5.69 7.07 11.10
N VAL A 54 5.41 8.37 11.21
CA VAL A 54 4.19 8.97 10.65
C VAL A 54 4.18 8.86 9.13
N ALA A 55 5.30 9.14 8.47
CA ALA A 55 5.41 9.03 7.02
C ALA A 55 5.13 7.60 6.54
N ALA A 56 5.71 6.58 7.20
CA ALA A 56 5.51 5.19 6.84
C ALA A 56 4.02 4.78 6.95
N ALA A 57 3.36 5.13 8.05
CA ALA A 57 1.93 4.85 8.22
C ALA A 57 1.07 5.59 7.18
N ALA A 58 1.36 6.87 6.92
CA ALA A 58 0.63 7.67 5.94
C ALA A 58 0.74 7.07 4.53
N VAL A 59 1.95 6.73 4.09
CA VAL A 59 2.19 6.12 2.76
C VAL A 59 1.47 4.78 2.64
N TRP A 60 1.48 3.94 3.68
CA TRP A 60 0.69 2.70 3.71
C TRP A 60 -0.82 2.93 3.59
N LEU A 61 -1.37 3.87 4.37
CA LEU A 61 -2.80 4.20 4.34
C LEU A 61 -3.22 4.76 2.97
N ILE A 62 -2.42 5.65 2.40
CA ILE A 62 -2.65 6.23 1.07
C ILE A 62 -2.59 5.14 -0.01
N GLY A 63 -1.59 4.25 0.06
CA GLY A 63 -1.47 3.11 -0.86
C GLY A 63 -2.68 2.18 -0.79
N PHE A 64 -3.12 1.85 0.42
CA PHE A 64 -4.31 1.03 0.66
C PHE A 64 -5.59 1.71 0.14
N ALA A 65 -5.83 2.97 0.50
CA ALA A 65 -6.99 3.73 0.02
C ALA A 65 -7.01 3.81 -1.51
N GLY A 66 -5.85 4.06 -2.12
CA GLY A 66 -5.71 4.13 -3.57
C GLY A 66 -6.04 2.81 -4.27
N VAL A 67 -5.54 1.68 -3.75
CA VAL A 67 -5.89 0.33 -4.27
C VAL A 67 -7.37 0.00 -4.04
N LYS A 68 -7.91 0.33 -2.86
CA LYS A 68 -9.31 0.04 -2.51
C LYS A 68 -10.29 0.77 -3.41
N HIS A 69 -10.05 2.05 -3.71
CA HIS A 69 -10.92 2.85 -4.55
C HIS A 69 -10.67 2.66 -6.06
N ASN A 70 -9.44 2.27 -6.45
CA ASN A 70 -9.01 1.91 -7.80
C ASN A 70 -9.47 2.83 -8.98
N GLY A 71 -9.85 4.07 -8.70
CA GLY A 71 -10.21 5.06 -9.71
C GLY A 71 -8.98 5.59 -10.47
N ARG A 72 -9.18 6.22 -11.63
CA ARG A 72 -8.06 6.69 -12.50
C ARG A 72 -7.00 7.50 -11.74
N ARG A 73 -7.39 8.48 -10.93
CA ARG A 73 -6.46 9.29 -10.11
C ARG A 73 -5.88 8.50 -8.93
N MET A 74 -6.73 7.72 -8.25
CA MET A 74 -6.33 6.91 -7.10
C MET A 74 -5.31 5.83 -7.46
N ARG A 75 -5.30 5.33 -8.70
CA ARG A 75 -4.29 4.39 -9.18
C ARG A 75 -2.91 5.01 -9.26
N TYR A 76 -2.78 6.26 -9.72
CA TYR A 76 -1.49 6.96 -9.73
C TYR A 76 -0.99 7.19 -8.30
N ILE A 77 -1.87 7.64 -7.41
CA ILE A 77 -1.55 7.84 -5.99
C ILE A 77 -1.10 6.52 -5.35
N ALA A 78 -1.85 5.44 -5.58
CA ALA A 78 -1.51 4.11 -5.09
C ALA A 78 -0.16 3.65 -5.64
N PHE A 79 0.08 3.82 -6.95
CA PHE A 79 1.32 3.40 -7.59
C PHE A 79 2.54 4.10 -7.00
N VAL A 80 2.45 5.42 -6.79
CA VAL A 80 3.51 6.19 -6.13
C VAL A 80 3.71 5.71 -4.69
N ALA A 81 2.63 5.58 -3.91
CA ALA A 81 2.70 5.17 -2.51
C ALA A 81 3.32 3.76 -2.35
N TRP A 82 2.92 2.80 -3.17
CA TRP A 82 3.48 1.45 -3.13
C TRP A 82 4.92 1.40 -3.65
N THR A 83 5.27 2.25 -4.62
CA THR A 83 6.68 2.40 -5.05
C THR A 83 7.53 2.91 -3.90
N VAL A 84 7.08 3.92 -3.17
CA VAL A 84 7.76 4.39 -1.95
C VAL A 84 7.88 3.27 -0.92
N ASN A 85 6.83 2.48 -0.70
CA ASN A 85 6.88 1.33 0.21
C ASN A 85 7.76 0.17 -0.26
N VAL A 86 8.23 0.15 -1.51
CA VAL A 86 9.26 -0.77 -2.01
C VAL A 86 10.66 -0.16 -1.89
N LEU A 87 10.81 1.14 -2.18
CA LEU A 87 12.11 1.82 -2.17
C LEU A 87 12.60 2.17 -0.75
N MET A 88 11.72 2.65 0.13
CA MET A 88 12.10 3.04 1.49
C MET A 88 12.69 1.89 2.33
N PRO A 89 12.18 0.65 2.26
CA PRO A 89 12.84 -0.48 2.90
C PRO A 89 14.29 -0.71 2.41
N LEU A 90 14.59 -0.44 1.13
CA LEU A 90 15.96 -0.53 0.61
C LEU A 90 16.83 0.65 1.08
N LEU A 91 16.24 1.85 1.16
CA LEU A 91 16.94 3.02 1.69
C LEU A 91 17.20 2.91 3.20
N SER A 92 16.46 2.06 3.91
CA SER A 92 16.57 1.88 5.36
C SER A 92 17.96 1.51 5.84
N PHE A 93 18.78 0.87 4.99
CA PHE A 93 20.17 0.54 5.31
C PHE A 93 21.05 1.79 5.51
N PHE A 94 20.67 2.93 4.92
CA PHE A 94 21.41 4.19 5.03
C PHE A 94 20.83 5.15 6.07
N ILE A 95 19.56 5.01 6.41
CA ILE A 95 18.84 5.92 7.33
C ILE A 95 18.34 5.20 8.60
N SER A 96 18.92 4.04 8.93
CA SER A 96 18.46 3.15 10.02
C SER A 96 18.37 3.84 11.38
N GLY A 97 19.26 4.80 11.68
CA GLY A 97 19.20 5.61 12.91
C GLY A 97 17.96 6.49 13.03
N SER A 98 17.26 6.75 11.92
CA SER A 98 16.02 7.53 11.88
C SER A 98 14.77 6.64 11.76
N LEU A 99 14.89 5.32 11.87
CA LEU A 99 13.76 4.39 11.79
C LEU A 99 13.59 3.66 13.12
N ALA A 100 12.37 3.68 13.67
CA ALA A 100 12.04 2.78 14.76
C ALA A 100 12.16 1.33 14.28
N ARG A 101 12.61 0.40 15.14
CA ARG A 101 12.67 -1.03 14.81
C ARG A 101 11.31 -1.59 14.36
N THR A 102 10.23 -0.98 14.82
CA THR A 102 8.84 -1.32 14.49
C THR A 102 8.32 -0.66 13.21
N ASN A 103 9.11 0.18 12.55
CA ASN A 103 8.73 0.81 11.29
C ASN A 103 8.72 -0.26 10.17
N PRO A 104 7.70 -0.28 9.27
CA PRO A 104 7.63 -1.27 8.17
C PRO A 104 8.80 -1.19 7.18
N TRP A 105 9.53 -0.07 7.14
CA TRP A 105 10.71 0.08 6.29
C TRP A 105 12.00 -0.35 6.99
N PHE A 106 12.02 -0.55 8.31
CA PHE A 106 13.24 -0.88 9.04
C PHE A 106 13.87 -2.19 8.54
N ALA A 107 15.16 -2.15 8.15
CA ALA A 107 15.92 -3.30 7.65
C ALA A 107 15.15 -4.10 6.58
N ALA A 108 14.69 -3.43 5.52
CA ALA A 108 13.87 -4.03 4.46
C ALA A 108 12.52 -4.65 4.92
N GLY A 109 12.06 -4.35 6.14
CA GLY A 109 10.85 -4.91 6.74
C GLY A 109 11.10 -6.18 7.56
N GLU A 110 12.34 -6.46 7.97
CA GLU A 110 12.75 -7.67 8.71
C GLU A 110 11.91 -7.93 9.96
N THR A 111 11.54 -6.88 10.70
CA THR A 111 10.70 -6.97 11.91
C THR A 111 9.36 -7.69 11.68
N TYR A 112 8.89 -7.70 10.44
CA TYR A 112 7.64 -8.32 10.01
C TYR A 112 7.88 -9.45 9.00
N TYR A 113 9.06 -10.10 9.04
CA TYR A 113 9.43 -11.17 8.10
C TYR A 113 9.29 -10.74 6.63
N TYR A 114 9.65 -9.48 6.32
CA TYR A 114 9.58 -8.88 4.98
C TYR A 114 8.17 -8.79 4.35
N LEU A 115 7.12 -9.13 5.11
CA LEU A 115 5.72 -9.02 4.68
C LEU A 115 5.33 -7.63 4.18
N PRO A 116 5.78 -6.50 4.76
CA PRO A 116 5.44 -5.17 4.26
C PRO A 116 5.97 -4.95 2.84
N THR A 117 7.21 -5.35 2.59
CA THR A 117 7.86 -5.21 1.28
C THR A 117 7.19 -6.12 0.24
N ILE A 118 6.94 -7.39 0.58
CA ILE A 118 6.24 -8.34 -0.28
C ILE A 118 4.81 -7.85 -0.59
N GLY A 119 4.08 -7.38 0.42
CA GLY A 119 2.75 -6.81 0.24
C GLY A 119 2.73 -5.61 -0.69
N SER A 120 3.76 -4.75 -0.61
CA SER A 120 3.91 -3.58 -1.48
C SER A 120 4.20 -3.96 -2.93
N ILE A 121 5.05 -4.96 -3.15
CA ILE A 121 5.30 -5.53 -4.49
C ILE A 121 4.02 -6.15 -5.05
N ALA A 122 3.30 -6.94 -4.25
CA ALA A 122 2.03 -7.54 -4.64
C ALA A 122 0.98 -6.48 -5.00
N ALA A 123 0.93 -5.38 -4.26
CA ALA A 123 0.04 -4.25 -4.55
C ALA A 123 0.39 -3.58 -5.89
N LEU A 124 1.67 -3.36 -6.19
CA LEU A 124 2.12 -2.85 -7.49
C LEU A 124 1.77 -3.81 -8.63
N ALA A 125 2.06 -5.10 -8.47
CA ALA A 125 1.70 -6.13 -9.44
C ALA A 125 0.18 -6.12 -9.71
N TRP A 126 -0.63 -6.02 -8.66
CA TRP A 126 -2.08 -5.89 -8.77
C TRP A 126 -2.51 -4.61 -9.52
N LEU A 127 -1.89 -3.47 -9.25
CA LEU A 127 -2.20 -2.22 -9.94
C LEU A 127 -1.86 -2.27 -11.44
N VAL A 128 -0.79 -2.97 -11.81
CA VAL A 128 -0.42 -3.21 -13.21
C VAL A 128 -1.40 -4.20 -13.85
N TRP A 129 -1.72 -5.29 -13.15
CA TRP A 129 -2.57 -6.34 -13.68
C TRP A 129 -4.02 -5.88 -13.89
N SER A 130 -4.54 -5.08 -12.97
CA SER A 130 -5.93 -4.61 -13.01
C SER A 130 -6.18 -3.45 -13.99
N ARG A 131 -5.22 -3.11 -14.88
CA ARG A 131 -5.34 -1.95 -15.80
C ARG A 131 -6.48 -2.19 -16.79
N PRO A 132 -7.34 -1.19 -17.09
CA PRO A 132 -8.48 -1.39 -17.98
C PRO A 132 -8.07 -1.87 -19.38
N ALA A 133 -6.96 -1.34 -19.92
CA ALA A 133 -6.40 -1.79 -21.19
C ALA A 133 -5.95 -3.26 -21.16
N ALA A 134 -5.32 -3.70 -20.04
CA ALA A 134 -4.89 -5.09 -19.87
C ALA A 134 -6.07 -6.04 -19.65
N MET A 135 -7.14 -5.58 -19.02
CA MET A 135 -8.39 -6.33 -18.90
C MET A 135 -9.09 -6.47 -20.25
N ALA A 136 -9.24 -5.39 -21.01
CA ALA A 136 -9.87 -5.39 -22.33
C ALA A 136 -9.10 -6.29 -23.34
N ALA A 137 -7.76 -6.23 -23.33
CA ALA A 137 -6.93 -7.10 -24.18
C ALA A 137 -7.17 -8.59 -23.89
N ARG A 138 -7.29 -8.98 -22.61
CA ARG A 138 -7.59 -10.37 -22.23
C ARG A 138 -8.98 -10.82 -22.62
N GLN A 139 -9.99 -9.97 -22.43
CA GLN A 139 -11.35 -10.29 -22.85
C GLN A 139 -11.44 -10.56 -24.36
N LEU A 140 -10.65 -9.83 -25.17
CA LEU A 140 -10.52 -10.06 -26.60
C LEU A 140 -9.77 -11.36 -26.97
N GLU A 141 -8.83 -11.81 -26.14
CA GLU A 141 -8.15 -13.09 -26.33
C GLU A 141 -9.04 -14.28 -25.95
N GLU A 142 -9.79 -14.16 -24.84
CA GLU A 142 -10.74 -15.17 -24.39
C GLU A 142 -11.90 -15.35 -25.36
N SER A 143 -12.40 -14.27 -26.00
CA SER A 143 -13.47 -14.36 -26.99
C SER A 143 -13.05 -15.03 -28.32
N LYS A 144 -11.75 -15.25 -28.53
CA LYS A 144 -11.21 -15.91 -29.74
C LYS A 144 -10.98 -17.41 -29.54
N LYS A 145 -11.09 -17.91 -28.31
CA LYS A 145 -11.03 -19.34 -27.99
C LYS A 145 -12.44 -19.95 -27.99
#